data_AF-A0A4R4YI81-F1
#
_entry.id   AF-A0A4R4YI81-F1
#
_cell.length_a   1.000
_cell.length_b   1.000
_cell.length_c   1.000
_cell.angle_alpha   90.00
_cell.angle_beta   90.00
_cell.angle_gamma   90.00
#
_symmetry.space_group_name_H-M   'P 1'
#
loop_
_entity.id
_entity.type
_entity.pdbx_description
1 polymer ?
#
loop_
_entity_poly.entity_id
_entity_poly.type
_entity_poly.pdbx_seq_one_letter_code
_entity_poly.pdbx_strand_id
1 'polypeptide(L)'
;MSVDLASLRQVIERWSRDQVLALAPDASSQKAAQGVAAPAKWSLRGTTGTVLYGACKGSGAKPYLACVDVSEPAYRCSCPSRKFPCKHALGLLLLWSADGAPEEEAAPEWVTEWVEARAGRAAKAAARVEAAGAEAAKAAQPSSGADAAARGDAGSDGPWAPDGAGAHGSGSGGAAPDGARRGAASESVRHGRVAAGLAELERWLADQVRQGLAGAAEHDWEGLAKRLVDAQAPGVAGLVSRLARVRREDDWPGRLLEEYALVNLLAVAYRRRAELPGPLARTVLIRAGFPVTREEVLAGPPVRDHWHVLGRRDEEQDKLTARRVWLRGRHTGRPALILSFAPQGQPLDASLVTGTVIDADLTYYPGAAPLRALVAARHPY
;
A
#
# COMPACT_ATOMS: atom_id res chain seq x y z
N MET A 1 4.94 -36.08 -31.22
CA MET A 1 5.25 -34.92 -32.08
C MET A 1 5.44 -33.74 -31.14
N SER A 2 6.70 -33.39 -30.86
CA SER A 2 7.05 -32.29 -29.98
C SER A 2 6.77 -30.99 -30.72
N VAL A 3 5.80 -30.21 -30.25
CA VAL A 3 5.67 -28.82 -30.68
C VAL A 3 6.62 -28.04 -29.79
N ASP A 4 7.63 -27.44 -30.42
CA ASP A 4 8.65 -26.63 -29.77
C ASP A 4 7.99 -25.42 -29.08
N LEU A 5 8.16 -25.31 -27.75
CA LEU A 5 7.61 -24.24 -26.92
C LEU A 5 8.19 -22.86 -27.28
N ALA A 6 9.24 -22.81 -28.11
CA ALA A 6 9.84 -21.59 -28.63
C ALA A 6 8.95 -20.82 -29.65
N SER A 7 7.82 -21.40 -30.11
CA SER A 7 6.96 -20.77 -31.11
C SER A 7 5.51 -20.54 -30.66
N LEU A 8 5.26 -20.45 -29.35
CA LEU A 8 4.03 -19.83 -28.85
C LEU A 8 4.14 -18.32 -29.06
N ARG A 9 3.75 -17.84 -30.26
CA ARG A 9 3.34 -16.45 -30.45
C ARG A 9 2.37 -16.11 -29.33
N GLN A 10 2.80 -15.26 -28.40
CA GLN A 10 2.02 -14.75 -27.28
C GLN A 10 0.83 -14.00 -27.88
N VAL A 11 -0.30 -14.69 -28.07
CA VAL A 11 -1.53 -14.06 -28.57
C VAL A 11 -2.02 -13.19 -27.44
N ILE A 12 -1.67 -11.91 -27.48
CA ILE A 12 -2.19 -10.90 -26.56
C ILE A 12 -3.71 -10.87 -26.72
N GLU A 13 -4.41 -11.36 -25.70
CA GLU A 13 -5.87 -11.29 -25.66
C GLU A 13 -6.28 -9.81 -25.69
N ARG A 14 -7.04 -9.43 -26.72
CA ARG A 14 -7.46 -8.04 -26.91
C ARG A 14 -8.37 -7.63 -25.77
N TRP A 15 -8.06 -6.50 -25.13
CA TRP A 15 -8.94 -5.96 -24.09
C TRP A 15 -10.29 -5.60 -24.69
N SER A 16 -11.37 -5.81 -23.93
CA SER A 16 -12.70 -5.39 -24.32
C SER A 16 -12.82 -3.87 -24.29
N ARG A 17 -13.77 -3.33 -25.07
CA ARG A 17 -14.09 -1.89 -25.07
C ARG A 17 -14.36 -1.38 -23.65
N ASP A 18 -15.06 -2.16 -22.84
CA ASP A 18 -15.43 -1.79 -21.47
C ASP A 18 -14.21 -1.74 -20.55
N GLN A 19 -13.28 -2.69 -20.68
CA GLN A 19 -11.99 -2.67 -19.97
C GLN A 19 -11.20 -1.41 -20.32
N VAL A 20 -11.16 -1.01 -21.60
CA VAL A 20 -10.48 0.22 -22.02
C VAL A 20 -11.17 1.47 -21.46
N LEU A 21 -12.50 1.53 -21.44
CA LEU A 21 -13.22 2.69 -20.91
C LEU A 21 -13.11 2.81 -19.38
N ALA A 22 -12.94 1.70 -18.66
CA ALA A 22 -12.70 1.69 -17.21
C ALA A 22 -11.35 2.33 -16.81
N LEU A 23 -10.40 2.43 -17.75
CA LEU A 23 -9.11 3.13 -17.53
C LEU A 23 -9.24 4.64 -17.48
N ALA A 24 -10.30 5.19 -18.05
CA ALA A 24 -10.43 6.63 -18.21
C ALA A 24 -10.50 7.32 -16.83
N PRO A 25 -9.82 8.46 -16.65
CA PRO A 25 -9.83 9.17 -15.37
C PRO A 25 -11.19 9.81 -15.06
N ASP A 26 -12.01 10.09 -16.08
CA ASP A 26 -13.35 10.66 -15.95
C ASP A 26 -14.19 10.44 -17.22
N ALA A 27 -15.51 10.65 -17.13
CA ALA A 27 -16.46 10.46 -18.25
C ALA A 27 -16.19 11.37 -19.46
N SER A 28 -15.65 12.58 -19.22
CA SER A 28 -15.26 13.49 -20.32
C SER A 28 -14.10 12.89 -21.13
N SER A 29 -13.16 12.23 -20.45
CA SER A 29 -12.03 11.53 -21.08
C SER A 29 -12.48 10.31 -21.85
N GLN A 30 -13.48 9.56 -21.35
CA GLN A 30 -14.11 8.46 -22.10
C GLN A 30 -14.71 8.95 -23.42
N LYS A 31 -15.56 10.00 -23.36
CA LYS A 31 -16.20 10.56 -24.55
C LYS A 31 -15.17 11.11 -25.54
N ALA A 32 -14.14 11.80 -25.04
CA ALA A 32 -13.08 12.34 -25.87
C ALA A 32 -12.21 11.24 -26.52
N ALA A 33 -11.94 10.14 -25.80
CA ALA A 33 -11.20 8.99 -26.31
C ALA A 33 -11.96 8.29 -27.44
N GLN A 34 -13.27 8.07 -27.26
CA GLN A 34 -14.14 7.52 -28.30
C GLN A 34 -14.12 8.38 -29.57
N GLY A 35 -14.11 9.72 -29.44
CA GLY A 35 -14.04 10.63 -30.58
C GLY A 35 -12.71 10.60 -31.36
N VAL A 36 -11.61 10.14 -30.75
CA VAL A 36 -10.32 9.96 -31.44
C VAL A 36 -10.06 8.51 -31.83
N ALA A 37 -10.90 7.56 -31.42
CA ALA A 37 -10.81 6.14 -31.77
C ALA A 37 -11.37 5.86 -33.18
N ALA A 38 -10.87 6.59 -34.19
CA ALA A 38 -11.24 6.41 -35.59
C ALA A 38 -9.97 6.32 -36.45
N PRO A 39 -9.81 5.31 -37.34
CA PRO A 39 -8.56 5.10 -38.10
C PRO A 39 -8.07 6.36 -38.85
N ALA A 40 -8.99 7.17 -39.40
CA ALA A 40 -8.66 8.41 -40.10
C ALA A 40 -7.94 9.48 -39.24
N LYS A 41 -8.04 9.38 -37.91
CA LYS A 41 -7.34 10.26 -36.97
C LYS A 41 -5.90 9.81 -36.70
N TRP A 42 -5.50 8.62 -37.14
CA TRP A 42 -4.19 8.06 -36.85
C TRP A 42 -3.39 7.89 -38.15
N SER A 43 -2.26 8.59 -38.25
CA SER A 43 -1.37 8.46 -39.41
C SER A 43 -0.45 7.24 -39.33
N LEU A 44 -0.25 6.72 -38.11
CA LEU A 44 0.52 5.50 -37.84
C LEU A 44 -0.14 4.75 -36.69
N ARG A 45 -0.19 3.42 -36.79
CA ARG A 45 -0.56 2.50 -35.71
C ARG A 45 0.22 1.22 -35.88
N GLY A 46 0.65 0.61 -34.79
CA GLY A 46 1.28 -0.70 -34.83
C GLY A 46 1.43 -1.29 -33.44
N THR A 47 1.93 -2.51 -33.40
CA THR A 47 2.28 -3.22 -32.17
C THR A 47 3.62 -3.92 -32.32
N THR A 48 4.38 -3.96 -31.22
CA THR A 48 5.63 -4.72 -31.13
C THR A 48 5.64 -5.43 -29.79
N GLY A 49 5.47 -6.76 -29.80
CA GLY A 49 5.22 -7.53 -28.59
C GLY A 49 4.02 -6.96 -27.82
N THR A 50 4.23 -6.58 -26.56
CA THR A 50 3.19 -6.05 -25.65
C THR A 50 2.95 -4.55 -25.76
N VAL A 51 3.62 -3.86 -26.69
CA VAL A 51 3.52 -2.41 -26.82
C VAL A 51 2.69 -2.04 -28.04
N LEU A 52 1.62 -1.28 -27.81
CA LEU A 52 0.85 -0.59 -28.82
C LEU A 52 1.42 0.81 -29.01
N TYR A 53 1.49 1.27 -30.26
CA TYR A 53 1.90 2.63 -30.55
C TYR A 53 1.08 3.24 -31.69
N GLY A 54 1.01 4.57 -31.72
CA GLY A 54 0.40 5.28 -32.82
C GLY A 54 0.64 6.79 -32.80
N ALA A 55 0.41 7.41 -33.96
CA ALA A 55 0.51 8.85 -34.17
C ALA A 55 -0.87 9.43 -34.47
N CYS A 56 -1.48 10.11 -33.50
CA CYS A 56 -2.80 10.72 -33.61
C CYS A 56 -2.70 12.17 -34.12
N LYS A 57 -3.47 12.52 -35.15
CA LYS A 57 -3.64 13.90 -35.62
C LYS A 57 -4.21 14.76 -34.49
N GLY A 58 -3.41 15.73 -34.04
CA GLY A 58 -3.74 16.63 -32.95
C GLY A 58 -4.18 18.01 -33.43
N SER A 59 -4.26 18.95 -32.50
CA SER A 59 -4.53 20.38 -32.79
C SER A 59 -3.29 21.13 -33.29
N GLY A 60 -2.11 20.50 -33.31
CA GLY A 60 -0.87 21.08 -33.80
C GLY A 60 -0.38 20.44 -35.10
N ALA A 61 0.70 20.99 -35.66
CA ALA A 61 1.29 20.52 -36.92
C ALA A 61 1.89 19.11 -36.85
N LYS A 62 2.40 18.71 -35.66
CA LYS A 62 2.95 17.36 -35.43
C LYS A 62 1.89 16.46 -34.76
N PRO A 63 1.74 15.20 -35.18
CA PRO A 63 0.84 14.28 -34.52
C PRO A 63 1.31 13.97 -33.09
N TYR A 64 0.36 13.65 -32.20
CA TYR A 64 0.66 13.17 -30.86
C TYR A 64 1.04 11.70 -30.91
N LEU A 65 2.23 11.40 -30.43
CA LEU A 65 2.78 10.05 -30.37
C LEU A 65 2.31 9.42 -29.06
N ALA A 66 1.63 8.28 -29.14
CA ALA A 66 1.12 7.55 -28.00
C ALA A 66 1.71 6.13 -27.98
N CYS A 67 2.21 5.70 -26.82
CA CYS A 67 2.55 4.30 -26.53
C CYS A 67 1.67 3.80 -25.39
N VAL A 68 1.29 2.53 -25.48
CA VAL A 68 0.64 1.79 -24.40
C VAL A 68 1.26 0.42 -24.28
N ASP A 69 1.77 0.09 -23.11
CA ASP A 69 2.20 -1.26 -22.76
C ASP A 69 0.99 -1.98 -22.15
N VAL A 70 0.54 -3.06 -22.78
CA VAL A 70 -0.67 -3.80 -22.36
C VAL A 70 -0.35 -4.94 -21.39
N SER A 71 0.92 -5.25 -21.15
CA SER A 71 1.31 -6.22 -20.11
C SER A 71 1.19 -5.61 -18.71
N GLU A 72 1.69 -4.38 -18.58
CA GLU A 72 1.54 -3.54 -17.41
C GLU A 72 0.94 -2.22 -17.87
N PRO A 73 -0.37 -1.95 -17.69
CA PRO A 73 -1.05 -0.81 -18.29
C PRO A 73 -0.34 0.51 -18.00
N ALA A 74 0.55 0.90 -18.92
CA ALA A 74 1.44 2.03 -18.79
C ALA A 74 1.40 2.82 -20.07
N TYR A 75 1.38 4.14 -19.92
CA TYR A 75 0.99 5.03 -21.00
C TYR A 75 2.05 6.11 -21.17
N ARG A 76 2.36 6.45 -22.43
CA ARG A 76 3.10 7.66 -22.78
C ARG A 76 2.34 8.34 -23.91
N CYS A 77 2.15 9.65 -23.81
CA CYS A 77 1.65 10.43 -24.92
C CYS A 77 2.34 11.78 -24.96
N SER A 78 2.70 12.27 -26.15
CA SER A 78 3.33 13.59 -26.32
C SER A 78 2.34 14.77 -26.24
N CYS A 79 1.05 14.52 -25.96
CA CYS A 79 0.05 15.58 -25.85
C CYS A 79 0.18 16.36 -24.53
N PRO A 80 -0.18 17.65 -24.48
CA PRO A 80 -0.06 18.50 -23.29
C PRO A 80 -1.11 18.21 -22.19
N SER A 81 -1.87 17.11 -22.30
CA SER A 81 -2.92 16.79 -21.34
C SER A 81 -2.34 16.39 -19.99
N ARG A 82 -2.92 16.92 -18.91
CA ARG A 82 -2.63 16.49 -17.52
C ARG A 82 -3.43 15.25 -17.09
N LYS A 83 -4.31 14.74 -17.95
CA LYS A 83 -5.12 13.54 -17.66
C LYS A 83 -4.36 12.29 -18.10
N PHE A 84 -4.28 11.30 -17.21
CA PHE A 84 -3.53 10.07 -17.44
C PHE A 84 -4.35 8.84 -17.03
N PRO A 85 -4.66 7.91 -17.95
CA PRO A 85 -4.38 7.95 -19.40
C PRO A 85 -5.10 9.11 -20.11
N CYS A 86 -4.44 9.70 -21.11
CA CYS A 86 -5.06 10.77 -21.90
C CYS A 86 -6.01 10.19 -22.97
N LYS A 87 -6.81 11.04 -23.60
CA LYS A 87 -7.74 10.61 -24.67
C LYS A 87 -7.05 9.87 -25.82
N HIS A 88 -5.80 10.19 -26.14
CA HIS A 88 -5.08 9.54 -27.25
C HIS A 88 -4.62 8.13 -26.87
N ALA A 89 -4.08 7.92 -25.66
CA ALA A 89 -3.73 6.59 -25.18
C ALA A 89 -4.96 5.68 -25.10
N LEU A 90 -6.08 6.19 -24.57
CA LEU A 90 -7.36 5.48 -24.53
C LEU A 90 -7.92 5.24 -25.95
N GLY A 91 -7.82 6.21 -26.85
CA GLY A 91 -8.26 6.08 -28.23
C GLY A 91 -7.48 5.03 -29.02
N LEU A 92 -6.17 4.93 -28.79
CA LEU A 92 -5.32 3.88 -29.37
C LEU A 92 -5.76 2.49 -28.90
N LEU A 93 -5.99 2.35 -27.59
CA LEU A 93 -6.50 1.11 -27.00
C LEU A 93 -7.89 0.73 -27.53
N LEU A 94 -8.79 1.70 -27.70
CA LEU A 94 -10.12 1.46 -28.27
C LEU A 94 -10.04 0.97 -29.72
N LEU A 95 -9.13 1.54 -30.51
CA LEU A 95 -8.90 1.09 -31.90
C LEU A 95 -8.30 -0.31 -31.94
N TRP A 96 -7.34 -0.60 -31.06
CA TRP A 96 -6.75 -1.93 -30.96
C TRP A 96 -7.75 -2.98 -30.45
N SER A 97 -8.61 -2.60 -29.50
CA SER A 97 -9.70 -3.43 -28.98
C SER A 97 -10.68 -3.83 -30.08
N ALA A 98 -11.05 -2.88 -30.96
CA ALA A 98 -11.98 -3.12 -32.06
C ALA A 98 -11.35 -3.93 -33.21
N ASP A 99 -10.25 -3.43 -33.77
CA ASP A 99 -9.73 -3.90 -35.07
C ASP A 99 -8.34 -4.54 -34.96
N GLY A 100 -7.69 -4.44 -33.80
CA GLY A 100 -6.27 -4.75 -33.63
C GLY A 100 -5.34 -3.66 -34.17
N ALA A 101 -4.05 -3.97 -34.21
CA ALA A 101 -3.02 -3.15 -34.81
C ALA A 101 -2.07 -4.07 -35.59
N PRO A 102 -1.49 -3.62 -36.71
CA PRO A 102 -0.50 -4.41 -37.44
C PRO A 102 0.72 -4.65 -36.55
N GLU A 103 1.20 -5.89 -36.52
CA GLU A 103 2.45 -6.25 -35.85
C GLU A 103 3.61 -5.91 -36.78
N GLU A 104 4.55 -5.11 -36.30
CA GLU A 104 5.73 -4.68 -37.06
C GLU A 104 6.99 -5.22 -36.38
N GLU A 105 7.93 -5.74 -37.17
CA GLU A 105 9.20 -6.28 -36.67
C GLU A 105 10.09 -5.21 -36.04
N ALA A 106 10.03 -3.97 -36.56
CA ALA A 106 10.80 -2.83 -36.06
C ALA A 106 9.87 -1.71 -35.58
N ALA A 107 9.83 -1.52 -34.26
CA ALA A 107 9.15 -0.38 -33.67
C ALA A 107 9.87 0.94 -34.03
N PRO A 108 9.15 2.06 -34.21
CA PRO A 108 9.78 3.37 -34.34
C PRO A 108 10.70 3.71 -33.15
N GLU A 109 11.76 4.49 -33.40
CA GLU A 109 12.78 4.85 -32.39
C GLU A 109 12.19 5.43 -31.08
N TRP A 110 11.17 6.29 -31.17
CA TRP A 110 10.52 6.87 -29.98
C TRP A 110 9.77 5.83 -29.12
N VAL A 111 9.42 4.68 -29.69
CA VAL A 111 8.83 3.53 -29.00
C VAL A 111 9.93 2.70 -28.34
N THR A 112 11.00 2.38 -29.05
CA THR A 112 12.13 1.62 -28.50
C THR A 112 12.79 2.36 -27.34
N GLU A 113 13.07 3.66 -27.49
CA GLU A 113 13.58 4.52 -26.40
C GLU A 113 12.68 4.48 -25.16
N TRP A 114 11.36 4.46 -25.35
CA TRP A 114 10.42 4.42 -24.24
C TRP A 114 10.47 3.09 -23.49
N VAL A 115 10.53 1.99 -24.23
CA VAL A 115 10.60 0.62 -23.69
C VAL A 115 11.91 0.42 -22.95
N GLU A 116 13.04 0.82 -23.53
CA GLU A 116 14.36 0.75 -22.90
C GLU A 116 14.42 1.60 -21.63
N ALA A 117 13.89 2.82 -21.65
CA ALA A 117 13.81 3.68 -20.47
C ALA A 117 12.90 3.10 -19.37
N ARG A 118 11.88 2.29 -19.73
CA ARG A 118 11.06 1.55 -18.76
C ARG A 118 11.83 0.36 -18.19
N ALA A 119 12.43 -0.46 -19.04
CA ALA A 119 13.24 -1.61 -18.63
C ALA A 119 14.39 -1.18 -17.70
N GLY A 120 15.10 -0.09 -18.03
CA GLY A 120 16.16 0.46 -17.18
C GLY A 120 15.65 0.97 -15.84
N ARG A 121 14.44 1.54 -15.76
CA ARG A 121 13.82 1.94 -14.48
C ARG A 121 13.39 0.73 -13.65
N ALA A 122 12.82 -0.29 -14.29
CA ALA A 122 12.44 -1.54 -13.64
C ALA A 122 13.67 -2.26 -13.06
N ALA A 123 14.76 -2.37 -13.83
CA ALA A 123 16.02 -2.96 -13.37
C ALA A 123 16.62 -2.20 -12.17
N LYS A 124 16.64 -0.86 -12.22
CA LYS A 124 17.10 -0.03 -11.09
C LYS A 124 16.22 -0.20 -9.84
N ALA A 125 14.90 -0.33 -10.02
CA ALA A 125 13.98 -0.56 -8.92
C ALA A 125 14.20 -1.95 -8.29
N ALA A 126 14.35 -3.00 -9.11
CA ALA A 126 14.65 -4.35 -8.65
C ALA A 126 15.98 -4.40 -7.88
N ALA A 127 17.05 -3.82 -8.42
CA ALA A 127 18.36 -3.75 -7.75
C ALA A 127 18.28 -3.02 -6.40
N ARG A 128 17.46 -1.96 -6.27
CA ARG A 128 17.25 -1.26 -5.00
C ARG A 128 16.52 -2.14 -3.98
N VAL A 129 15.56 -2.93 -4.41
CA VAL A 129 14.83 -3.88 -3.55
C VAL A 129 15.76 -4.99 -3.07
N GLU A 130 16.58 -5.56 -3.96
CA GLU A 130 17.58 -6.57 -3.61
C GLU A 130 18.63 -6.03 -2.62
N ALA A 131 19.14 -4.82 -2.85
CA ALA A 131 20.09 -4.18 -1.94
C ALA A 131 19.49 -3.95 -0.55
N ALA A 132 18.24 -3.48 -0.47
CA ALA A 132 17.53 -3.31 0.79
C ALA A 132 17.30 -4.65 1.53
N GLY A 133 17.01 -5.73 0.79
CA GLY A 133 16.88 -7.08 1.33
C GLY A 133 18.21 -7.62 1.90
N ALA A 134 19.32 -7.37 1.22
CA ALA A 134 20.65 -7.78 1.67
C ALA A 134 21.12 -7.05 2.93
N GLU A 135 20.81 -5.75 3.05
CA GLU A 135 21.08 -4.99 4.29
C GLU A 135 20.23 -5.47 5.47
N ALA A 136 18.95 -5.75 5.25
CA ALA A 136 18.07 -6.29 6.28
C ALA A 136 18.50 -7.69 6.75
N ALA A 137 19.00 -8.54 5.85
CA ALA A 137 19.51 -9.87 6.20
C ALA A 137 20.81 -9.81 7.02
N LYS A 138 21.69 -8.83 6.78
CA LYS A 138 22.89 -8.60 7.60
C LYS A 138 22.55 -8.11 9.01
N ALA A 139 21.49 -7.33 9.17
CA ALA A 139 21.04 -6.86 10.48
C ALA A 139 20.36 -7.95 11.34
N ALA A 140 19.96 -9.08 10.74
CA ALA A 140 19.18 -10.14 11.39
C ALA A 140 20.01 -11.36 11.85
N GLN A 141 21.34 -11.37 11.67
CA GLN A 141 22.18 -12.48 12.18
C GLN A 141 22.43 -12.31 13.69
N PRO A 142 22.07 -13.29 14.55
CA PRO A 142 22.33 -13.21 15.98
C PRO A 142 23.80 -13.48 16.29
N SER A 143 24.42 -12.61 17.11
CA SER A 143 25.74 -12.86 17.68
C SER A 143 25.65 -14.01 18.67
N SER A 144 26.21 -15.16 18.33
CA SER A 144 26.34 -16.31 19.22
C SER A 144 27.41 -16.02 20.29
N GLY A 145 26.96 -15.60 21.47
CA GLY A 145 27.75 -15.60 22.70
C GLY A 145 27.05 -16.50 23.71
N ALA A 146 27.32 -17.80 23.64
CA ALA A 146 26.98 -18.73 24.70
C ALA A 146 28.09 -18.65 25.75
N ASP A 147 27.72 -18.46 27.02
CA ASP A 147 28.44 -19.13 28.10
C ASP A 147 27.47 -19.46 29.23
N ALA A 148 27.35 -20.77 29.44
CA ALA A 148 26.69 -21.40 30.55
C ALA A 148 27.76 -21.72 31.60
N ALA A 149 27.53 -21.37 32.86
CA ALA A 149 28.10 -22.11 33.98
C ALA A 149 27.26 -21.90 35.24
N ALA A 150 26.79 -23.01 35.79
CA ALA A 150 26.23 -23.12 37.12
C ALA A 150 27.19 -23.92 38.01
N ARG A 151 27.24 -23.54 39.31
CA ARG A 151 27.39 -24.36 40.54
C ARG A 151 28.60 -24.10 41.45
N GLY A 152 28.26 -23.89 42.74
CA GLY A 152 28.96 -24.28 43.99
C GLY A 152 30.18 -23.46 44.40
N ASP A 153 30.59 -23.29 45.65
CA ASP A 153 30.12 -23.58 47.02
C ASP A 153 31.07 -22.77 47.96
N ALA A 154 30.75 -22.69 49.25
CA ALA A 154 31.30 -21.88 50.33
C ALA A 154 32.81 -21.99 50.65
N GLY A 155 33.35 -20.99 51.40
CA GLY A 155 34.52 -21.18 52.28
C GLY A 155 35.40 -19.95 52.59
N SER A 156 35.16 -19.35 53.76
CA SER A 156 36.12 -18.84 54.79
C SER A 156 37.18 -17.74 54.54
N ASP A 157 37.17 -16.78 55.48
CA ASP A 157 38.24 -16.05 56.19
C ASP A 157 39.10 -14.95 55.51
N GLY A 158 39.15 -13.76 56.16
CA GLY A 158 39.87 -12.53 55.76
C GLY A 158 41.36 -12.50 56.18
N PRO A 159 41.99 -11.34 56.49
CA PRO A 159 41.68 -9.93 56.21
C PRO A 159 42.89 -9.06 55.71
N TRP A 160 42.58 -7.80 55.31
CA TRP A 160 43.44 -6.59 55.23
C TRP A 160 44.57 -6.44 54.17
N ALA A 161 44.63 -5.21 53.62
CA ALA A 161 45.34 -4.64 52.44
C ALA A 161 46.87 -4.33 52.67
N PRO A 162 47.63 -3.56 51.84
CA PRO A 162 47.37 -2.86 50.55
C PRO A 162 48.52 -2.95 49.49
N ASP A 163 48.42 -2.09 48.46
CA ASP A 163 49.45 -1.58 47.52
C ASP A 163 49.67 -2.27 46.16
N GLY A 164 49.69 -1.44 45.10
CA GLY A 164 50.54 -1.69 43.93
C GLY A 164 49.89 -1.56 42.55
N ALA A 165 49.91 -0.34 42.01
CA ALA A 165 50.27 0.00 40.63
C ALA A 165 49.68 -0.82 39.44
N GLY A 166 48.77 -0.16 38.72
CA GLY A 166 48.73 0.02 37.26
C GLY A 166 49.23 -1.08 36.31
N ALA A 167 48.34 -1.53 35.42
CA ALA A 167 48.56 -1.49 33.97
C ALA A 167 47.29 -1.87 33.20
N HIS A 168 46.91 -0.96 32.29
CA HIS A 168 46.18 -1.13 31.04
C HIS A 168 45.58 -2.51 30.70
N GLY A 169 44.24 -2.56 30.68
CA GLY A 169 43.46 -3.58 29.98
C GLY A 169 42.28 -2.92 29.28
N SER A 170 42.46 -2.55 28.01
CA SER A 170 41.42 -2.05 27.12
C SER A 170 40.37 -3.13 26.86
N GLY A 171 39.26 -3.09 27.60
CA GLY A 171 38.06 -3.90 27.35
C GLY A 171 37.00 -3.07 26.64
N SER A 172 36.98 -3.14 25.31
CA SER A 172 35.94 -2.56 24.47
C SER A 172 34.60 -3.28 24.72
N GLY A 173 33.81 -2.79 25.66
CA GLY A 173 32.40 -3.14 25.81
C GLY A 173 31.64 -2.63 24.59
N GLY A 174 31.19 -3.54 23.73
CA GLY A 174 30.31 -3.26 22.60
C GLY A 174 29.01 -2.64 23.08
N ALA A 175 28.96 -1.31 23.10
CA ALA A 175 27.73 -0.57 23.28
C ALA A 175 26.85 -0.83 22.06
N ALA A 176 25.70 -1.48 22.26
CA ALA A 176 24.61 -1.45 21.29
C ALA A 176 24.38 0.02 20.89
N PRO A 177 24.20 0.33 19.58
CA PRO A 177 24.18 1.70 19.11
C PRO A 177 23.09 2.48 19.84
N ASP A 178 23.45 3.63 20.40
CA ASP A 178 22.60 4.52 21.21
C ASP A 178 21.23 4.81 20.54
N GLY A 179 21.17 4.74 19.21
CA GLY A 179 19.94 4.85 18.42
C GLY A 179 18.90 3.75 18.67
N ALA A 180 19.28 2.49 18.87
CA ALA A 180 18.34 1.40 19.13
C ALA A 180 17.70 1.51 20.52
N ARG A 181 18.49 1.93 21.53
CA ARG A 181 17.99 2.18 22.90
C ARG A 181 17.08 3.40 22.95
N ARG A 182 17.43 4.48 22.24
CA ARG A 182 16.56 5.67 22.09
C ARG A 182 15.27 5.35 21.34
N GLY A 183 15.32 4.48 20.33
CA GLY A 183 14.14 3.98 19.60
C GLY A 183 13.18 3.20 20.51
N ALA A 184 13.70 2.22 21.25
CA ALA A 184 12.91 1.42 22.18
C ALA A 184 12.31 2.25 23.33
N ALA A 185 13.06 3.23 23.86
CA ALA A 185 12.56 4.16 24.87
C ALA A 185 11.49 5.11 24.31
N SER A 186 11.63 5.58 23.07
CA SER A 186 10.62 6.41 22.40
C SER A 186 9.32 5.63 22.15
N GLU A 187 9.44 4.37 21.73
CA GLU A 187 8.30 3.47 21.49
C GLU A 187 7.54 3.16 22.80
N SER A 188 8.25 2.90 23.90
CA SER A 188 7.63 2.67 25.20
C SER A 188 6.92 3.92 25.75
N VAL A 189 7.49 5.11 25.55
CA VAL A 189 6.85 6.39 25.90
C VAL A 189 5.56 6.60 25.09
N ARG A 190 5.58 6.33 23.77
CA ARG A 190 4.38 6.40 22.93
C ARG A 190 3.30 5.44 23.40
N HIS A 191 3.66 4.19 23.71
CA HIS A 191 2.71 3.23 24.27
C HIS A 191 2.08 3.71 25.58
N GLY A 192 2.86 4.34 26.47
CA GLY A 192 2.34 4.93 27.70
C GLY A 192 1.33 6.04 27.46
N ARG A 193 1.62 6.97 26.53
CA ARG A 193 0.70 8.07 26.17
C ARG A 193 -0.61 7.55 25.58
N VAL A 194 -0.53 6.59 24.65
CA VAL A 194 -1.72 5.98 24.03
C VAL A 194 -2.55 5.25 25.09
N ALA A 195 -1.92 4.48 25.98
CA ALA A 195 -2.62 3.77 27.05
C ALA A 195 -3.38 4.74 27.98
N ALA A 196 -2.75 5.86 28.37
CA ALA A 196 -3.39 6.87 29.19
C ALA A 196 -4.59 7.53 28.49
N GLY A 197 -4.44 7.90 27.21
CA GLY A 197 -5.53 8.48 26.43
C GLY A 197 -6.71 7.52 26.24
N LEU A 198 -6.46 6.23 26.01
CA LEU A 198 -7.51 5.22 25.89
C LEU A 198 -8.21 4.95 27.24
N ALA A 199 -7.50 5.00 28.36
CA ALA A 199 -8.12 4.88 29.68
C ALA A 199 -9.01 6.09 30.06
N GLU A 200 -8.70 7.29 29.56
CA GLU A 200 -9.61 8.44 29.64
C GLU A 200 -10.85 8.22 28.76
N LEU A 201 -10.65 7.77 27.52
CA LEU A 201 -11.74 7.47 26.58
C LEU A 201 -12.71 6.42 27.13
N GLU A 202 -12.22 5.35 27.75
CA GLU A 202 -13.06 4.32 28.38
C GLU A 202 -13.93 4.89 29.51
N ARG A 203 -13.36 5.74 30.38
CA ARG A 203 -14.13 6.42 31.44
C ARG A 203 -15.19 7.33 30.84
N TRP A 204 -14.80 8.11 29.83
CA TRP A 204 -15.69 9.02 29.12
C TRP A 204 -16.86 8.27 28.46
N LEU A 205 -16.61 7.15 27.78
CA LEU A 205 -17.64 6.29 27.17
C LEU A 205 -18.58 5.70 28.21
N ALA A 206 -18.04 5.22 29.33
CA ALA A 206 -18.84 4.69 30.44
C ALA A 206 -19.75 5.77 31.06
N ASP A 207 -19.25 7.00 31.20
CA ASP A 207 -20.06 8.14 31.64
C ASP A 207 -21.22 8.43 30.69
N GLN A 208 -20.98 8.40 29.37
CA GLN A 208 -22.04 8.65 28.39
C GLN A 208 -23.14 7.60 28.46
N VAL A 209 -22.76 6.32 28.57
CA VAL A 209 -23.74 5.24 28.69
C VAL A 209 -24.54 5.35 29.99
N ARG A 210 -23.88 5.72 31.11
CA ARG A 210 -24.55 5.92 32.41
C ARG A 210 -25.54 7.07 32.42
N GLN A 211 -25.20 8.19 31.78
CA GLN A 211 -26.04 9.39 31.71
C GLN A 211 -27.17 9.25 30.67
N GLY A 212 -27.05 8.27 29.77
CA GLY A 212 -27.98 8.04 28.67
C GLY A 212 -27.65 8.89 27.45
N LEU A 213 -28.02 8.39 26.26
CA LEU A 213 -27.62 9.00 24.99
C LEU A 213 -28.47 10.22 24.59
N ALA A 214 -29.52 10.57 25.35
CA ALA A 214 -30.41 11.68 25.04
C ALA A 214 -29.68 13.03 24.95
N GLY A 215 -28.65 13.23 25.78
CA GLY A 215 -27.79 14.43 25.78
C GLY A 215 -26.70 14.46 24.70
N ALA A 216 -26.68 13.51 23.76
CA ALA A 216 -25.54 13.35 22.85
C ALA A 216 -25.29 14.51 21.86
N ALA A 217 -26.24 15.44 21.75
CA ALA A 217 -26.08 16.65 20.96
C ALA A 217 -25.06 17.65 21.55
N GLU A 218 -24.80 17.58 22.86
CA GLU A 218 -23.92 18.51 23.57
C GLU A 218 -22.47 18.00 23.69
N HIS A 219 -22.19 16.79 23.17
CA HIS A 219 -20.87 16.18 23.31
C HIS A 219 -19.83 16.82 22.38
N ASP A 220 -18.72 17.27 22.97
CA ASP A 220 -17.56 17.78 22.26
C ASP A 220 -16.67 16.63 21.75
N TRP A 221 -17.14 15.98 20.68
CA TRP A 221 -16.41 14.93 19.96
C TRP A 221 -15.08 15.37 19.38
N GLU A 222 -15.03 16.62 18.94
CA GLU A 222 -13.86 17.19 18.29
C GLU A 222 -12.75 17.47 19.33
N GLY A 223 -13.12 18.01 20.49
CA GLY A 223 -12.21 18.14 21.62
C GLY A 223 -11.69 16.80 22.13
N LEU A 224 -12.54 15.77 22.19
CA LEU A 224 -12.11 14.40 22.53
C LEU A 224 -11.13 13.83 21.50
N ALA A 225 -11.39 14.01 20.20
CA ALA A 225 -10.50 13.57 19.14
C ALA A 225 -9.14 14.28 19.22
N LYS A 226 -9.10 15.60 19.51
CA LYS A 226 -7.85 16.35 19.72
C LYS A 226 -7.01 15.78 20.88
N ARG A 227 -7.64 15.50 22.02
CA ARG A 227 -6.95 14.86 23.16
C ARG A 227 -6.36 13.50 22.80
N LEU A 228 -7.05 12.72 21.96
CA LEU A 228 -6.53 11.43 21.46
C LEU A 228 -5.34 11.61 20.50
N VAL A 229 -5.32 12.67 19.69
CA VAL A 229 -4.14 13.04 18.88
C VAL A 229 -2.96 13.41 19.77
N ASP A 230 -3.18 14.22 20.82
CA ASP A 230 -2.16 14.60 21.79
C ASP A 230 -1.62 13.38 22.57
N ALA A 231 -2.49 12.40 22.84
CA ALA A 231 -2.15 11.09 23.40
C ALA A 231 -1.45 10.15 22.40
N GLN A 232 -1.21 10.59 21.16
CA GLN A 232 -0.57 9.83 20.08
C GLN A 232 -1.39 8.61 19.57
N ALA A 233 -2.71 8.68 19.66
CA ALA A 233 -3.68 7.67 19.21
C ALA A 233 -4.54 8.14 18.01
N PRO A 234 -3.92 8.55 16.87
CA PRO A 234 -4.66 9.19 15.77
C PRO A 234 -5.66 8.26 15.08
N GLY A 235 -5.45 6.94 15.12
CA GLY A 235 -6.41 5.98 14.57
C GLY A 235 -7.74 5.97 15.35
N VAL A 236 -7.67 6.16 16.66
CA VAL A 236 -8.83 6.26 17.54
C VAL A 236 -9.47 7.64 17.47
N ALA A 237 -8.66 8.70 17.37
CA ALA A 237 -9.18 10.05 17.09
C ALA A 237 -10.04 10.07 15.82
N GLY A 238 -9.57 9.44 14.73
CA GLY A 238 -10.34 9.34 13.50
C GLY A 238 -11.65 8.55 13.63
N LEU A 239 -11.73 7.55 14.52
CA LEU A 239 -12.99 6.85 14.86
C LEU A 239 -13.95 7.81 15.58
N VAL A 240 -13.45 8.51 16.60
CA VAL A 240 -14.23 9.46 17.41
C VAL A 240 -14.78 10.62 16.57
N SER A 241 -13.98 11.20 15.67
CA SER A 241 -14.46 12.29 14.79
C SER A 241 -15.61 11.87 13.87
N ARG A 242 -15.80 10.56 13.62
CA ARG A 242 -16.93 10.06 12.82
C ARG A 242 -18.23 9.92 13.62
N LEU A 243 -18.18 9.89 14.95
CA LEU A 243 -19.37 9.77 15.80
C LEU A 243 -20.35 10.94 15.60
N ALA A 244 -19.83 12.13 15.30
CA ALA A 244 -20.64 13.29 14.94
C ALA A 244 -21.50 13.07 13.66
N ARG A 245 -21.12 12.13 12.79
CA ARG A 245 -21.89 11.79 11.57
C ARG A 245 -23.01 10.80 11.86
N VAL A 246 -22.80 9.87 12.78
CA VAL A 246 -23.77 8.84 13.20
C VAL A 246 -25.09 9.47 13.68
N ARG A 247 -25.00 10.65 14.31
CA ARG A 247 -26.15 11.46 14.73
C ARG A 247 -27.10 11.88 13.61
N ARG A 248 -26.66 11.83 12.35
CA ARG A 248 -27.48 12.18 11.18
C ARG A 248 -28.16 10.95 10.55
N GLU A 249 -27.90 9.76 11.08
CA GLU A 249 -28.49 8.50 10.59
C GLU A 249 -29.86 8.27 11.26
N ASP A 250 -30.71 7.49 10.59
CA ASP A 250 -31.88 6.91 11.22
C ASP A 250 -31.44 5.94 12.33
N ASP A 251 -32.25 5.82 13.39
CA ASP A 251 -31.90 5.01 14.57
C ASP A 251 -30.51 5.34 15.17
N TRP A 252 -30.12 6.62 15.10
CA TRP A 252 -28.83 7.07 15.61
C TRP A 252 -28.51 6.64 17.06
N PRO A 253 -29.45 6.46 18.02
CA PRO A 253 -29.10 6.02 19.36
C PRO A 253 -28.49 4.61 19.37
N GLY A 254 -29.09 3.66 18.64
CA GLY A 254 -28.58 2.30 18.51
C GLY A 254 -27.23 2.29 17.81
N ARG A 255 -27.13 3.01 16.69
CA ARG A 255 -25.89 3.15 15.91
C ARG A 255 -24.76 3.78 16.71
N LEU A 256 -25.06 4.79 17.52
CA LEU A 256 -24.08 5.44 18.39
C LEU A 256 -23.57 4.49 19.47
N LEU A 257 -24.45 3.69 20.07
CA LEU A 257 -24.08 2.69 21.06
C LEU A 257 -23.19 1.59 20.47
N GLU A 258 -23.48 1.15 19.24
CA GLU A 258 -22.63 0.20 18.50
C GLU A 258 -21.22 0.77 18.30
N GLU A 259 -21.11 2.02 17.86
CA GLU A 259 -19.81 2.67 17.67
C GLU A 259 -19.07 2.87 19.01
N TYR A 260 -19.77 3.22 20.09
CA TYR A 260 -19.17 3.28 21.43
C TYR A 260 -18.62 1.91 21.86
N ALA A 261 -19.38 0.84 21.63
CA ALA A 261 -18.96 -0.51 21.95
C ALA A 261 -17.71 -0.92 21.16
N LEU A 262 -17.63 -0.56 19.87
CA LEU A 262 -16.45 -0.83 19.04
C LEU A 262 -15.21 -0.03 19.48
N VAL A 263 -15.38 1.25 19.82
CA VAL A 263 -14.28 2.08 20.33
C VAL A 263 -13.81 1.58 21.70
N ASN A 264 -14.73 1.22 22.59
CA ASN A 264 -14.42 0.62 23.89
C ASN A 264 -13.68 -0.73 23.72
N LEU A 265 -14.16 -1.59 22.82
CA LEU A 265 -13.50 -2.86 22.51
C LEU A 265 -12.05 -2.66 22.07
N LEU A 266 -11.78 -1.66 21.23
CA LEU A 266 -10.43 -1.31 20.82
C LEU A 266 -9.56 -0.85 22.00
N ALA A 267 -10.12 -0.02 22.89
CA ALA A 267 -9.40 0.45 24.09
C ALA A 267 -9.05 -0.70 25.04
N VAL A 268 -10.02 -1.58 25.33
CA VAL A 268 -9.83 -2.79 26.14
C VAL A 268 -8.79 -3.71 25.49
N ALA A 269 -8.88 -3.94 24.17
CA ALA A 269 -7.95 -4.77 23.44
C ALA A 269 -6.52 -4.17 23.46
N TYR A 270 -6.38 -2.85 23.43
CA TYR A 270 -5.09 -2.19 23.55
C TYR A 270 -4.45 -2.37 24.94
N ARG A 271 -5.26 -2.24 26.00
CA ARG A 271 -4.82 -2.50 27.38
C ARG A 271 -4.33 -3.94 27.53
N ARG A 272 -5.07 -4.91 26.99
CA ARG A 272 -4.78 -6.35 27.07
C ARG A 272 -3.93 -6.88 25.92
N ARG A 273 -3.28 -6.01 25.14
CA ARG A 273 -2.62 -6.40 23.88
C ARG A 273 -1.55 -7.49 24.03
N ALA A 274 -0.91 -7.58 25.20
CA ALA A 274 0.10 -8.59 25.49
C ALA A 274 -0.48 -10.01 25.59
N GLU A 275 -1.78 -10.14 25.85
CA GLU A 275 -2.50 -11.41 25.94
C GLU A 275 -3.11 -11.83 24.59
N LEU A 276 -3.09 -10.95 23.58
CA LEU A 276 -3.72 -11.22 22.30
C LEU A 276 -2.79 -12.04 21.39
N PRO A 277 -3.33 -12.94 20.54
CA PRO A 277 -2.55 -13.55 19.48
C PRO A 277 -1.86 -12.48 18.62
N GLY A 278 -0.61 -12.74 18.21
CA GLY A 278 0.22 -11.76 17.49
C GLY A 278 -0.49 -11.00 16.36
N PRO A 279 -1.24 -11.68 15.45
CA PRO A 279 -2.00 -11.00 14.39
C PRO A 279 -3.09 -10.05 14.91
N LEU A 280 -3.76 -10.40 16.01
CA LEU A 280 -4.78 -9.57 16.62
C LEU A 280 -4.15 -8.38 17.36
N ALA A 281 -3.05 -8.59 18.08
CA ALA A 281 -2.27 -7.50 18.67
C ALA A 281 -1.80 -6.50 17.61
N ARG A 282 -1.31 -6.97 16.46
CA ARG A 282 -0.94 -6.11 15.32
C ARG A 282 -2.14 -5.30 14.80
N THR A 283 -3.31 -5.92 14.70
CA THR A 283 -4.54 -5.22 14.27
C THR A 283 -4.89 -4.09 15.23
N VAL A 284 -4.82 -4.34 16.54
CA VAL A 284 -5.07 -3.33 17.59
C VAL A 284 -4.10 -2.16 17.47
N LEU A 285 -2.81 -2.43 17.27
CA LEU A 285 -1.79 -1.38 17.10
C LEU A 285 -2.07 -0.52 15.85
N ILE A 286 -2.35 -1.15 14.71
CA ILE A 286 -2.70 -0.43 13.47
C ILE A 286 -3.92 0.45 13.68
N ARG A 287 -4.97 -0.08 14.33
CA ARG A 287 -6.21 0.65 14.62
C ARG A 287 -6.00 1.78 15.63
N ALA A 288 -5.04 1.65 16.54
CA ALA A 288 -4.64 2.73 17.45
C ALA A 288 -3.82 3.83 16.75
N GLY A 289 -3.28 3.56 15.55
CA GLY A 289 -2.51 4.51 14.75
C GLY A 289 -1.00 4.26 14.75
N PHE A 290 -0.54 3.07 15.13
CA PHE A 290 0.85 2.66 14.92
C PHE A 290 1.04 2.34 13.44
N PRO A 291 1.96 3.03 12.75
CA PRO A 291 2.15 2.85 11.33
C PRO A 291 2.78 1.48 11.03
N VAL A 292 2.37 0.88 9.92
CA VAL A 292 3.09 -0.22 9.27
C VAL A 292 3.69 0.37 8.01
N THR A 293 5.00 0.28 7.88
CA THR A 293 5.72 0.88 6.74
C THR A 293 5.51 0.04 5.49
N ARG A 294 5.71 0.66 4.32
CA ARG A 294 5.61 -0.06 3.05
C ARG A 294 6.66 -1.17 2.98
N GLU A 295 7.86 -0.87 3.47
CA GLU A 295 9.02 -1.77 3.54
C GLU A 295 8.70 -3.01 4.39
N GLU A 296 8.09 -2.83 5.57
CA GLU A 296 7.69 -3.95 6.42
C GLU A 296 6.69 -4.87 5.70
N VAL A 297 5.70 -4.30 5.01
CA VAL A 297 4.71 -5.09 4.28
C VAL A 297 5.36 -5.86 3.14
N LEU A 298 6.23 -5.21 2.35
CA LEU A 298 6.91 -5.83 1.21
C LEU A 298 7.92 -6.91 1.63
N ALA A 299 8.44 -6.85 2.85
CA ALA A 299 9.28 -7.91 3.43
C ALA A 299 8.47 -9.13 3.92
N GLY A 300 7.13 -9.02 3.96
CA GLY A 300 6.24 -10.13 4.32
C GLY A 300 6.19 -11.23 3.25
N PRO A 301 5.66 -12.41 3.59
CA PRO A 301 5.57 -13.53 2.65
C PRO A 301 4.65 -13.17 1.46
N PRO A 302 5.15 -13.24 0.21
CA PRO A 302 4.34 -12.96 -0.96
C PRO A 302 3.34 -14.08 -1.23
N VAL A 303 2.17 -13.70 -1.73
CA VAL A 303 1.17 -14.61 -2.27
C VAL A 303 1.11 -14.38 -3.77
N ARG A 304 1.68 -15.30 -4.54
CA ARG A 304 1.51 -15.33 -5.99
C ARG A 304 0.15 -15.87 -6.35
N ASP A 305 -0.58 -15.17 -7.21
CA ASP A 305 -1.83 -15.66 -7.79
C ASP A 305 -2.14 -14.88 -9.08
N HIS A 306 -3.16 -15.36 -9.80
CA HIS A 306 -3.85 -14.60 -10.81
C HIS A 306 -4.98 -13.81 -10.13
N TRP A 307 -4.78 -12.51 -9.99
CA TRP A 307 -5.68 -11.64 -9.25
C TRP A 307 -6.70 -11.00 -10.18
N HIS A 308 -7.96 -11.39 -10.03
CA HIS A 308 -9.07 -10.74 -10.72
C HIS A 308 -9.36 -9.40 -10.06
N VAL A 309 -9.30 -8.31 -10.83
CA VAL A 309 -9.63 -6.97 -10.34
C VAL A 309 -11.14 -6.78 -10.41
N LEU A 310 -11.80 -6.87 -9.25
CA LEU A 310 -13.26 -6.95 -9.16
C LEU A 310 -13.94 -5.59 -9.18
N GLY A 311 -13.28 -4.55 -8.67
CA GLY A 311 -13.90 -3.24 -8.59
C GLY A 311 -12.94 -2.17 -8.10
N ARG A 312 -13.35 -0.92 -8.31
CA ARG A 312 -12.61 0.27 -7.90
C ARG A 312 -13.57 1.33 -7.38
N ARG A 313 -13.17 2.04 -6.33
CA ARG A 313 -13.86 3.23 -5.83
C ARG A 313 -12.86 4.32 -5.49
N ASP A 314 -13.12 5.52 -6.00
CA ASP A 314 -12.35 6.71 -5.66
C ASP A 314 -13.16 7.54 -4.65
N GLU A 315 -12.50 8.01 -3.59
CA GLU A 315 -13.08 8.83 -2.54
C GLU A 315 -12.21 10.08 -2.36
N GLU A 316 -12.82 11.26 -2.33
CA GLU A 316 -12.14 12.50 -1.99
C GLU A 316 -12.15 12.70 -0.47
N GLN A 317 -10.97 12.97 0.10
CA GLN A 317 -10.76 13.27 1.51
C GLN A 317 -9.92 14.54 1.60
N ASP A 318 -10.59 15.68 1.81
CA ASP A 318 -9.99 17.02 1.87
C ASP A 318 -9.12 17.34 0.62
N LYS A 319 -7.80 17.25 0.76
CA LYS A 319 -6.80 17.53 -0.30
C LYS A 319 -6.20 16.27 -0.92
N LEU A 320 -6.75 15.10 -0.61
CA LEU A 320 -6.24 13.80 -1.04
C LEU A 320 -7.36 12.99 -1.69
N THR A 321 -7.08 12.38 -2.83
CA THR A 321 -7.95 11.37 -3.42
C THR A 321 -7.42 10.00 -3.04
N ALA A 322 -8.28 9.15 -2.48
CA ALA A 322 -7.98 7.76 -2.15
C ALA A 322 -8.69 6.83 -3.13
N ARG A 323 -7.95 5.89 -3.71
CA ARG A 323 -8.45 4.83 -4.58
C ARG A 323 -8.42 3.50 -3.84
N ARG A 324 -9.57 2.84 -3.80
CA ARG A 324 -9.74 1.46 -3.36
C ARG A 324 -9.86 0.57 -4.58
N VAL A 325 -9.08 -0.50 -4.64
CA VAL A 325 -9.22 -1.54 -5.64
C VAL A 325 -9.34 -2.89 -4.96
N TRP A 326 -10.42 -3.62 -5.26
CA TRP A 326 -10.67 -4.96 -4.72
C TRP A 326 -10.24 -6.01 -5.73
N LEU A 327 -9.51 -7.01 -5.26
CA LEU A 327 -9.07 -8.14 -6.06
C LEU A 327 -9.45 -9.46 -5.39
N ARG A 328 -9.51 -10.52 -6.18
CA ARG A 328 -9.65 -11.90 -5.70
C ARG A 328 -8.70 -12.82 -6.44
N GLY A 329 -7.91 -13.59 -5.69
CA GLY A 329 -7.03 -14.60 -6.23
C GLY A 329 -7.83 -15.75 -6.85
N ARG A 330 -7.50 -16.13 -8.08
CA ARG A 330 -8.19 -17.20 -8.81
C ARG A 330 -7.94 -18.56 -8.17
N HIS A 331 -6.70 -18.83 -7.77
CA HIS A 331 -6.30 -20.13 -7.23
C HIS A 331 -6.45 -20.18 -5.71
N THR A 332 -6.04 -19.12 -5.01
CA THR A 332 -6.11 -19.05 -3.55
C THR A 332 -7.50 -18.70 -3.03
N GLY A 333 -8.36 -18.13 -3.88
CA GLY A 333 -9.65 -17.56 -3.48
C GLY A 333 -9.54 -16.33 -2.58
N ARG A 334 -8.32 -15.87 -2.28
CA ARG A 334 -8.04 -14.86 -1.26
C ARG A 334 -8.50 -13.48 -1.71
N PRO A 335 -9.21 -12.71 -0.86
CA PRO A 335 -9.55 -11.33 -1.16
C PRO A 335 -8.36 -10.39 -0.87
N ALA A 336 -8.18 -9.36 -1.70
CA ALA A 336 -7.21 -8.30 -1.49
C ALA A 336 -7.81 -6.91 -1.72
N LEU A 337 -7.32 -5.93 -0.97
CA LEU A 337 -7.63 -4.50 -1.11
C LEU A 337 -6.33 -3.72 -1.30
N ILE A 338 -6.16 -3.11 -2.47
CA ILE A 338 -5.06 -2.18 -2.74
C ILE A 338 -5.56 -0.76 -2.53
N LEU A 339 -4.80 0.03 -1.77
CA LEU A 339 -5.07 1.44 -1.52
C LEU A 339 -3.99 2.30 -2.19
N SER A 340 -4.41 3.21 -3.06
CA SER A 340 -3.55 4.21 -3.68
C SER A 340 -4.02 5.61 -3.28
N PHE A 341 -3.09 6.52 -3.07
CA PHE A 341 -3.39 7.89 -2.66
C PHE A 341 -2.69 8.86 -3.60
N ALA A 342 -3.37 9.94 -3.97
CA ALA A 342 -2.79 11.02 -4.76
C ALA A 342 -3.24 12.37 -4.19
N PRO A 343 -2.35 13.36 -4.10
CA PRO A 343 -2.74 14.74 -3.83
C PRO A 343 -3.76 15.25 -4.85
N GLN A 344 -4.57 16.23 -4.46
CA GLN A 344 -5.58 16.82 -5.33
C GLN A 344 -4.97 17.26 -6.68
N GLY A 345 -5.56 16.78 -7.78
CA GLY A 345 -5.11 17.07 -9.14
C GLY A 345 -3.92 16.23 -9.64
N GLN A 346 -3.35 15.34 -8.81
CA GLN A 346 -2.38 14.33 -9.26
C GLN A 346 -3.07 13.02 -9.66
N PRO A 347 -2.54 12.29 -10.65
CA PRO A 347 -3.12 11.03 -11.08
C PRO A 347 -2.94 9.93 -10.03
N LEU A 348 -4.00 9.14 -9.84
CA LEU A 348 -3.97 7.91 -9.07
C LEU A 348 -3.44 6.75 -9.92
N ASP A 349 -2.87 5.74 -9.27
CA ASP A 349 -2.45 4.49 -9.91
C ASP A 349 -3.61 3.87 -10.72
N ALA A 350 -3.38 3.75 -12.03
CA ALA A 350 -4.33 3.24 -13.02
C ALA A 350 -3.94 1.84 -13.54
N SER A 351 -2.94 1.21 -12.91
CA SER A 351 -2.41 -0.09 -13.34
C SER A 351 -3.28 -1.28 -12.95
N LEU A 352 -4.29 -1.07 -12.09
CA LEU A 352 -5.27 -2.08 -11.67
C LEU A 352 -6.65 -1.72 -12.22
N VAL A 353 -7.07 -2.45 -13.24
CA VAL A 353 -8.23 -2.12 -14.07
C VAL A 353 -9.36 -3.08 -13.77
N THR A 354 -10.54 -2.57 -13.41
CA THR A 354 -11.70 -3.44 -13.16
C THR A 354 -11.99 -4.34 -14.36
N GLY A 355 -12.18 -5.63 -14.10
CA GLY A 355 -12.46 -6.63 -15.13
C GLY A 355 -11.22 -7.24 -15.76
N THR A 356 -10.01 -6.90 -15.33
CA THR A 356 -8.77 -7.56 -15.79
C THR A 356 -8.24 -8.56 -14.76
N VAL A 357 -7.28 -9.37 -15.20
CA VAL A 357 -6.51 -10.28 -14.35
C VAL A 357 -5.04 -9.86 -14.41
N ILE A 358 -4.34 -9.92 -13.28
CA ILE A 358 -2.89 -9.72 -13.20
C ILE A 358 -2.23 -10.95 -12.57
N ASP A 359 -1.10 -11.42 -13.11
CA ASP A 359 -0.20 -12.33 -12.39
C ASP A 359 0.72 -11.47 -11.52
N ALA A 360 0.60 -11.63 -10.21
CA ALA A 360 1.33 -10.79 -9.26
C ALA A 360 1.56 -11.48 -7.92
N ASP A 361 2.68 -11.09 -7.30
CA ASP A 361 2.95 -11.33 -5.89
C ASP A 361 2.31 -10.22 -5.06
N LEU A 362 1.35 -10.58 -4.21
CA LEU A 362 0.79 -9.66 -3.22
C LEU A 362 1.33 -9.94 -1.82
N THR A 363 1.82 -8.91 -1.15
CA THR A 363 2.21 -8.96 0.27
C THR A 363 1.18 -8.21 1.10
N TYR A 364 0.75 -8.83 2.19
CA TYR A 364 -0.38 -8.34 2.99
C TYR A 364 0.08 -7.57 4.22
N TYR A 365 -0.68 -6.54 4.57
CA TYR A 365 -0.50 -5.87 5.86
C TYR A 365 -0.73 -6.89 6.99
N PRO A 366 0.11 -6.89 8.05
CA PRO A 366 -0.04 -7.81 9.15
C PRO A 366 -1.34 -7.54 9.91
N GLY A 367 -2.00 -8.61 10.38
CA GLY A 367 -3.26 -8.50 11.11
C GLY A 367 -4.02 -9.81 11.18
N ALA A 368 -5.08 -9.88 11.98
CA ALA A 368 -5.90 -11.08 12.17
C ALA A 368 -6.74 -11.43 10.93
N ALA A 369 -7.17 -10.42 10.18
CA ALA A 369 -7.90 -10.57 8.91
C ALA A 369 -7.25 -9.69 7.84
N PRO A 370 -6.08 -10.07 7.32
CA PRO A 370 -5.30 -9.23 6.44
C PRO A 370 -5.96 -9.18 5.04
N LEU A 371 -6.71 -8.12 4.79
CA LEU A 371 -7.33 -7.82 3.49
C LEU A 371 -6.50 -6.81 2.70
N ARG A 372 -5.87 -5.85 3.37
CA ARG A 372 -5.07 -4.81 2.71
C ARG A 372 -3.75 -5.42 2.25
N ALA A 373 -3.37 -5.16 1.00
CA ALA A 373 -2.13 -5.66 0.42
C ALA A 373 -1.38 -4.58 -0.37
N LEU A 374 -0.17 -4.92 -0.77
CA LEU A 374 0.64 -4.22 -1.76
C LEU A 374 0.99 -5.20 -2.88
N VAL A 375 1.06 -4.69 -4.10
CA VAL A 375 1.68 -5.42 -5.22
C VAL A 375 3.19 -5.35 -5.01
N ALA A 376 3.82 -6.50 -4.73
CA ALA A 376 5.26 -6.61 -4.52
C ALA A 376 5.99 -6.76 -5.85
N ALA A 377 5.53 -7.68 -6.70
CA ALA A 377 6.02 -7.88 -8.05
C ALA A 377 4.85 -8.22 -8.98
N ARG A 378 4.98 -7.84 -10.26
CA ARG A 378 4.12 -8.30 -11.33
C ARG A 378 4.92 -9.22 -12.22
N HIS A 379 4.24 -10.22 -12.77
CA HIS A 379 4.85 -11.17 -13.69
C HIS A 379 4.25 -10.97 -15.08
N PRO A 380 5.06 -11.00 -16.13
CA PRO A 380 4.56 -11.04 -17.48
C PRO A 380 3.77 -12.33 -17.69
N TYR A 381 2.63 -12.18 -18.36
CA TYR A 381 1.70 -13.27 -18.68
C TYR A 381 2.22 -14.20 -19.77
#